data_AF-A0A4Q5RLD0-F1
#
_entry.id   AF-A0A4Q5RLD0-F1
#
_cell.length_a   1.000
_cell.length_b   1.000
_cell.length_c   1.000
_cell.angle_alpha   90.00
_cell.angle_beta   90.00
_cell.angle_gamma   90.00
#
_symmetry.space_group_name_H-M   'P 1'
#
loop_
_entity.id
_entity.type
_entity.pdbx_description
1 polymer ?
#
loop_
_entity_poly.entity_id
_entity_poly.type
_entity_poly.pdbx_seq_one_letter_code
_entity_poly.pdbx_strand_id
1 'polypeptide(L)' 'MESSGEAGKVNISGETYEMVKDVFHCHYRGKIKAKNKGEIDMYFVEGTLPDEVAHPLTAALQRLG' A
#
# COMPACT_ATOMS: atom_id res chain seq x y z
N MET A 1 -2.04 12.96 9.97
CA MET A 1 -1.02 12.27 9.15
C MET A 1 -0.76 12.99 7.82
N GLU A 2 -1.19 14.25 7.67
CA GLU A 2 -0.94 15.02 6.43
C GLU A 2 0.32 15.90 6.48
N SER A 3 0.83 16.23 7.67
CA SER A 3 1.99 17.13 7.87
C SER A 3 3.30 16.65 7.22
N SER A 4 3.38 15.38 6.83
CA SER A 4 4.57 14.81 6.19
C SER A 4 4.25 14.26 4.80
N GLY A 5 3.05 14.46 4.26
CA GLY A 5 2.68 13.99 2.92
C GLY A 5 3.45 14.70 1.81
N GLU A 6 3.45 14.13 0.61
CA GLU A 6 3.90 14.81 -0.59
C GLU A 6 2.67 15.19 -1.42
N ALA A 7 2.64 16.41 -1.96
CA ALA A 7 1.51 16.88 -2.75
C ALA A 7 1.25 15.97 -3.95
N GLY A 8 -0.02 15.61 -4.18
CA GLY A 8 -0.41 14.71 -5.25
C GLY A 8 -0.17 13.22 -4.98
N LYS A 9 0.31 12.84 -3.78
CA LYS A 9 0.48 11.43 -3.39
C LYS A 9 -0.40 11.05 -2.20
N VAL A 10 -0.87 9.79 -2.21
CA VAL A 10 -1.60 9.21 -1.08
C VAL A 10 -0.62 8.50 -0.15
N ASN A 11 -0.60 8.90 1.11
CA ASN A 11 0.34 8.44 2.12
C ASN A 11 -0.39 7.60 3.17
N ILE A 12 0.07 6.36 3.40
CA ILE A 12 -0.55 5.39 4.31
C ILE A 12 0.46 4.88 5.33
N SER A 13 -0.02 4.47 6.51
CA SER A 13 0.82 3.83 7.53
C SER A 13 1.06 2.36 7.19
N GLY A 14 2.05 1.74 7.84
CA GLY A 14 2.33 0.31 7.70
C GLY A 14 1.13 -0.57 8.05
N GLU A 15 0.36 -0.20 9.08
CA GLU A 15 -0.88 -0.92 9.43
C GLU A 15 -1.90 -0.88 8.29
N THR A 16 -2.07 0.28 7.64
CA THR A 16 -2.94 0.38 6.47
C THR A 16 -2.38 -0.36 5.26
N TYR A 17 -1.07 -0.32 5.03
CA TYR A 17 -0.40 -1.08 3.98
C TYR A 17 -0.68 -2.59 4.11
N GLU A 18 -0.57 -3.16 5.31
CA GLU A 18 -0.83 -4.59 5.53
C GLU A 18 -2.26 -5.01 5.14
N MET A 19 -3.24 -4.10 5.21
CA MET A 19 -4.61 -4.37 4.81
C MET A 19 -4.87 -4.25 3.31
N VAL A 20 -4.00 -3.55 2.56
CA VAL A 20 -4.28 -3.15 1.16
C VAL A 20 -3.18 -3.55 0.17
N LYS A 21 -2.06 -4.11 0.64
CA LYS A 21 -0.89 -4.48 -0.19
C LYS A 21 -1.18 -5.49 -1.28
N ASP A 22 -2.24 -6.29 -1.12
CA ASP A 22 -2.67 -7.26 -2.12
C ASP A 22 -3.52 -6.63 -3.22
N VAL A 23 -3.90 -5.35 -3.10
CA VAL A 23 -4.74 -4.64 -4.07
C VAL A 23 -4.03 -3.44 -4.70
N PHE A 24 -3.09 -2.82 -3.98
CA PHE A 24 -2.41 -1.60 -4.42
C PHE A 24 -0.91 -1.75 -4.47
N HIS A 25 -0.30 -1.24 -5.54
CA HIS A 25 1.15 -1.03 -5.58
C HIS A 25 1.51 0.09 -4.62
N CYS A 26 2.33 -0.23 -3.63
CA CYS A 26 2.72 0.68 -2.57
C CYS A 26 4.25 0.72 -2.46
N HIS A 27 4.81 1.93 -2.38
CA HIS A 27 6.24 2.15 -2.24
C HIS A 27 6.59 2.53 -0.79
N TYR A 28 7.51 1.80 -0.16
CA TYR A 28 7.97 2.12 1.19
C TYR A 28 8.80 3.41 1.20
N ARG A 29 8.40 4.35 2.04
CA ARG A 29 8.98 5.69 2.12
C ARG A 29 9.95 5.86 3.30
N GLY A 30 10.03 4.88 4.19
CA GLY A 30 10.81 4.97 5.42
C GLY A 30 9.96 5.10 6.67
N LYS A 31 10.63 5.14 7.82
CA LYS A 31 10.01 5.37 9.12
C LYS A 31 9.86 6.86 9.40
N ILE A 32 8.72 7.27 9.93
CA ILE A 32 8.46 8.63 10.40
C ILE A 32 8.13 8.58 11.89
N LYS A 33 8.78 9.46 12.67
CA LYS A 33 8.48 9.63 14.09
C LYS A 33 7.15 10.35 14.27
N ALA A 34 6.15 9.64 14.76
CA ALA A 34 4.85 10.20 15.08
C ALA A 34 4.77 10.59 16.57
N LYS A 35 4.14 11.74 16.85
CA LYS A 35 3.92 12.19 18.23
C LYS A 35 3.12 11.11 18.98
N ASN A 36 3.69 10.58 20.07
CA ASN A 36 3.13 9.54 20.95
C ASN A 36 2.98 8.11 20.37
N LYS A 37 3.41 7.84 19.13
CA LYS A 37 3.30 6.50 18.52
C LYS A 37 4.64 5.87 18.13
N GLY A 38 5.75 6.50 18.52
CA GLY A 38 7.09 6.03 18.15
C GLY A 38 7.37 6.22 16.66
N GLU A 39 8.14 5.31 16.07
CA GLU A 39 8.43 5.28 14.65
C GLU A 39 7.39 4.44 13.91
N ILE A 40 6.81 5.00 12.86
CA ILE A 40 5.79 4.36 12.04
C ILE A 40 6.34 4.17 10.63
N ASP A 41 6.24 2.96 10.10
CA ASP A 41 6.49 2.68 8.68
C ASP A 41 5.47 3.41 7.81
N MET A 42 5.94 4.10 6.77
CA MET A 42 5.09 4.89 5.88
C MET A 42 5.28 4.46 4.43
N TYR A 43 4.19 4.46 3.67
CA TYR A 43 4.15 4.04 2.28
C TYR A 43 3.40 5.08 1.43
N PHE A 44 3.79 5.20 0.16
CA PHE A 44 2.99 5.89 -0.84
C PHE A 44 2.23 4.89 -1.69
N VAL A 45 0.97 5.18 -2.00
CA VAL A 45 0.19 4.42 -2.98
C VAL A 45 0.52 4.94 -4.37
N GLU A 46 0.91 4.04 -5.27
CA GLU A 46 1.28 4.37 -6.66
C GLU A 46 0.19 3.97 -7.66
N GLY A 47 -0.69 3.03 -7.30
CA GLY A 47 -1.79 2.59 -8.15
C GLY A 47 -2.38 1.26 -7.69
N THR A 48 -3.34 0.73 -8.47
CA THR A 48 -3.89 -0.61 -8.27
C THR A 48 -2.98 -1.66 -8.92
N LEU A 49 -2.88 -2.82 -8.29
CA LEU A 49 -2.29 -3.99 -8.94
C LEU A 49 -3.21 -4.46 -10.09
N PRO A 50 -2.65 -5.09 -11.15
CA PRO A 50 -3.47 -5.70 -12.18
C PRO A 50 -4.32 -6.85 -11.59
N ASP A 51 -5.47 -7.13 -12.20
CA ASP A 51 -6.45 -8.13 -11.71
C ASP A 51 -5.82 -9.51 -11.46
N GLU A 52 -4.88 -9.90 -12.33
CA GLU A 52 -4.12 -11.15 -12.25
C GLU A 52 -3.25 -11.30 -10.98
N VAL A 53 -2.86 -10.17 -10.36
CA VAL A 53 -2.09 -10.13 -9.12
C VAL A 53 -3.00 -9.91 -7.93
N ALA A 54 -4.01 -9.03 -8.08
CA ALA A 54 -4.89 -8.64 -6.98
C ALA A 54 -5.88 -9.74 -6.54
N HIS A 55 -6.14 -10.73 -7.40
CA HIS A 55 -6.95 -11.90 -7.06
C HIS A 55 -6.27 -13.19 -7.55
N PRO A 56 -5.48 -13.87 -6.68
CA PRO A 56 -4.86 -15.14 -7.06
C PRO A 56 -5.89 -16.23 -7.41
N LEU A 57 -7.12 -16.14 -6.89
CA LEU A 57 -8.23 -17.06 -7.22
C LEU A 57 -8.81 -16.82 -8.62
N THR A 58 -8.86 -15.57 -9.09
CA THR A 58 -9.39 -15.22 -10.42
C THR A 58 -8.37 -15.57 -11.51
N ALA A 59 -7.09 -15.29 -11.26
CA ALA A 59 -5.99 -15.62 -12.18
C ALA A 59 -5.85 -17.14 -12.44
N ALA A 60 -6.16 -17.98 -11.44
CA ALA A 60 -6.13 -19.43 -11.58
C ALA A 60 -7.25 -19.97 -12.48
N LEU A 61 -8.43 -19.35 -12.46
CA LEU A 61 -9.58 -19.76 -13.28
C LEU A 61 -9.41 -19.42 -14.77
N GLN A 62 -8.72 -18.34 -15.11
CA GLN A 62 -8.45 -17.96 -16.51
C GLN A 62 -7.42 -18.85 -17.21
N ARG A 63 -6.63 -19.63 -16.45
CA ARG A 63 -5.60 -20.54 -16.99
C ARG A 63 -6.09 -21.99 -17.20
N LEU A 64 -7.34 -22.28 -16.85
CA LEU A 64 -7.97 -23.60 -17.02
C LEU A 64 -8.75 -23.73 -18.35
N GLY A 65 -8.39 -22.93 -19.35
CA GLY A 65 -8.82 -23.11 -20.75
C GLY A 65 -8.06 -24.22 -21.44
#